data_AF-A0A7C5M1H2-F1
#
_entry.id   AF-A0A7C5M1H2-F1
#
_cell.length_a   1.000
_cell.length_b   1.000
_cell.length_c   1.000
_cell.angle_alpha   90.00
_cell.angle_beta   90.00
_cell.angle_gamma   90.00
#
_symmetry.space_group_name_H-M   'P 1'
#
loop_
_entity.id
_entity.type
_entity.pdbx_description
1 polymer ?
#
loop_
_entity_poly.entity_id
_entity_poly.type
_entity_poly.pdbx_seq_one_letter_code
_entity_poly.pdbx_strand_id
1 'polypeptide(L)'
;MIPQLFLENKKRKLQQAFAVGGVAALSSFFLFAPQMAAQDTLHNRPAAKDYHLLFARDLPATWFTTDKLRHIYYILPKNEVIKMDANGTVLFSYFNKTLGPPAWIDATDPFNILLFYPDFQTITLLDRTMNPTGHFNLFEAGLFGINAVCMASDGNLWLYDPINFQLKKTGRHGQFILESADLSLQPGLKEALAPNLLLEKNQRVYLNDPRQG
;
A
#
# COMPACT_ATOMS: atom_id res chain seq x y z
N MET A 1 7.50 8.13 -30.79
CA MET A 1 7.40 9.45 -31.45
C MET A 1 5.98 9.96 -31.23
N ILE A 2 5.77 10.80 -30.21
CA ILE A 2 4.51 11.49 -29.89
C ILE A 2 4.93 12.91 -29.45
N PRO A 3 4.33 14.00 -29.98
CA PRO A 3 4.86 15.36 -29.80
C PRO A 3 4.39 16.03 -28.51
N GLN A 4 5.28 16.84 -27.92
CA GLN A 4 5.03 17.76 -26.81
C GLN A 4 4.22 18.97 -27.28
N LEU A 5 3.20 19.37 -26.51
CA LEU A 5 2.46 20.63 -26.70
C LEU A 5 2.92 21.69 -25.69
N PHE A 6 3.42 22.79 -26.25
CA PHE A 6 3.87 24.01 -25.60
C PHE A 6 2.68 24.98 -25.46
N LEU A 7 2.43 25.53 -24.28
CA LEU A 7 1.48 26.65 -24.09
C LEU A 7 2.25 27.94 -23.83
N GLU A 8 2.29 28.80 -24.83
CA GLU A 8 2.73 30.19 -24.76
C GLU A 8 1.54 31.06 -24.33
N ASN A 9 1.72 31.87 -23.28
CA ASN A 9 0.66 32.74 -22.75
C ASN A 9 0.98 34.22 -23.01
N LYS A 10 0.04 34.87 -23.70
CA LYS A 10 0.07 36.23 -24.24
C LYS A 10 -0.72 37.16 -23.32
N LYS A 11 -0.19 38.36 -22.99
CA LYS A 11 -0.86 39.62 -22.53
C LYS A 11 0.20 40.46 -21.76
N ARG A 12 0.38 41.79 -21.85
CA ARG A 12 -0.34 42.97 -22.39
C ARG A 12 0.70 44.11 -22.54
N LYS A 13 0.53 45.00 -23.53
CA LYS A 13 1.21 46.31 -23.64
C LYS A 13 0.15 47.40 -23.85
N LEU A 14 0.45 48.61 -23.36
CA LEU A 14 -0.25 49.92 -23.40
C LEU A 14 -0.33 50.42 -21.94
N GLN A 15 0.03 51.63 -21.53
CA GLN A 15 0.47 52.91 -22.12
C GLN A 15 0.87 53.78 -20.88
N GLN A 16 1.94 54.57 -20.81
CA GLN A 16 2.05 55.99 -21.23
C GLN A 16 3.35 56.56 -20.61
N ALA A 17 3.92 57.58 -21.26
CA ALA A 17 5.11 58.32 -20.83
C ALA A 17 4.73 59.73 -20.33
N PHE A 18 5.47 60.29 -19.37
CA PHE A 18 6.02 61.67 -19.42
C PHE A 18 7.06 61.89 -18.30
N ALA A 19 7.97 62.84 -18.58
CA ALA A 19 9.31 63.09 -18.05
C ALA A 19 9.45 63.57 -16.58
N VAL A 20 10.66 63.45 -15.99
CA VAL A 20 11.67 64.52 -15.80
C VAL A 20 12.77 64.06 -14.80
N GLY A 21 14.03 64.17 -15.22
CA GLY A 21 15.16 64.70 -14.42
C GLY A 21 15.73 63.93 -13.22
N GLY A 22 16.97 63.43 -13.39
CA GLY A 22 18.07 63.88 -12.53
C GLY A 22 18.53 63.01 -11.35
N VAL A 23 19.79 62.58 -11.47
CA VAL A 23 20.79 62.32 -10.39
C VAL A 23 20.75 60.97 -9.67
N ALA A 24 21.52 60.05 -10.27
CA ALA A 24 22.62 59.26 -9.70
C ALA A 24 22.48 58.57 -8.32
N ALA A 25 22.71 57.25 -8.40
CA ALA A 25 23.29 56.36 -7.41
C ALA A 25 22.40 55.93 -6.23
N LEU A 26 21.44 55.04 -6.52
CA LEU A 26 20.97 54.05 -5.56
C LEU A 26 21.45 52.67 -6.01
N SER A 27 22.29 52.08 -5.16
CA SER A 27 22.77 50.71 -5.24
C SER A 27 21.58 49.74 -5.20
N SER A 28 21.06 49.38 -6.37
CA SER A 28 20.16 48.24 -6.50
C SER A 28 20.97 46.97 -6.32
N PHE A 29 20.89 46.39 -5.13
CA PHE A 29 21.17 44.97 -4.91
C PHE A 29 20.19 44.17 -5.79
N PHE A 30 20.58 43.90 -7.03
CA PHE A 30 20.01 42.78 -7.77
C PHE A 30 20.60 41.52 -7.15
N LEU A 31 19.82 40.84 -6.31
CA LEU A 31 20.01 39.41 -6.08
C LEU A 31 19.77 38.71 -7.41
N PHE A 32 20.80 38.67 -8.23
CA PHE A 32 20.93 37.73 -9.34
C PHE A 32 21.02 36.36 -8.67
N ALA A 33 19.89 35.68 -8.50
CA ALA A 33 19.91 34.26 -8.21
C ALA A 33 20.61 33.59 -9.41
N PRO A 34 21.75 32.90 -9.23
CA PRO A 34 22.27 32.09 -10.31
C PRO A 34 21.21 31.03 -10.61
N GLN A 35 20.77 30.98 -11.86
CA GLN A 35 20.02 29.86 -12.37
C GLN A 35 20.95 28.64 -12.28
N MET A 36 20.87 27.89 -11.17
CA MET A 36 21.39 26.54 -11.13
C MET A 36 20.62 25.78 -12.19
N ALA A 37 21.27 25.55 -13.32
CA ALA A 37 20.92 24.45 -14.19
C ALA A 37 20.77 23.23 -13.27
N ALA A 38 19.57 22.65 -13.24
CA ALA A 38 19.40 21.29 -12.77
C ALA A 38 20.18 20.41 -13.75
N GLN A 39 21.49 20.31 -13.53
CA GLN A 39 22.28 19.22 -14.05
C GLN A 39 21.66 17.97 -13.46
N ASP A 40 20.98 17.28 -14.34
CA ASP A 40 20.47 15.93 -14.24
C ASP A 40 21.34 15.07 -13.30
N THR A 41 21.00 15.03 -12.01
CA THR A 41 21.61 14.12 -11.05
C THR A 41 21.01 12.72 -11.25
N LEU A 42 21.11 12.20 -12.47
CA LEU A 42 20.91 10.79 -12.82
C LEU A 42 22.10 9.92 -12.40
N HIS A 43 22.99 10.42 -11.52
CA HIS A 43 24.25 9.77 -11.13
C HIS A 43 24.39 9.46 -9.64
N ASN A 44 23.28 9.28 -8.93
CA ASN A 44 23.33 8.60 -7.62
C ASN A 44 22.23 7.54 -7.49
N ARG A 45 22.16 6.63 -8.48
CA ARG A 45 21.57 5.32 -8.21
C ARG A 45 22.49 4.63 -7.20
N PRO A 46 22.00 4.15 -6.04
CA PRO A 46 22.79 3.24 -5.23
C PRO A 46 23.27 2.13 -6.16
N ALA A 47 24.57 1.82 -6.12
CA ALA A 47 25.17 0.74 -6.90
C ALA A 47 24.24 -0.49 -6.82
N ALA A 48 24.00 -1.13 -7.96
CA ALA A 48 23.19 -2.34 -8.00
C ALA A 48 23.77 -3.29 -6.96
N LYS A 49 23.01 -3.59 -5.90
CA LYS A 49 23.45 -4.57 -4.91
C LYS A 49 23.72 -5.87 -5.67
N ASP A 50 24.89 -6.46 -5.44
CA ASP A 50 25.19 -7.79 -5.96
C ASP A 50 24.25 -8.78 -5.27
N TYR A 51 23.23 -9.24 -6.00
CA TYR A 51 22.31 -10.27 -5.53
C TYR A 51 22.75 -11.62 -6.10
N HIS A 52 22.95 -12.60 -5.23
CA HIS A 52 23.13 -13.99 -5.64
C HIS A 52 21.84 -14.76 -5.38
N LEU A 53 21.34 -15.46 -6.40
CA LEU A 53 20.21 -16.35 -6.27
C LEU A 53 20.60 -17.49 -5.32
N LEU A 54 19.98 -17.55 -4.15
CA LEU A 54 20.22 -18.63 -3.18
C LEU A 54 19.47 -19.90 -3.58
N PHE A 55 18.24 -19.75 -4.06
CA PHE A 55 17.34 -20.84 -4.38
C PHE A 55 16.20 -20.37 -5.30
N ALA A 56 15.69 -21.27 -6.15
CA ALA A 56 14.49 -21.08 -6.95
C ALA A 56 13.61 -22.33 -6.87
N ARG A 57 12.30 -22.14 -6.85
CA ARG A 57 11.31 -23.23 -6.86
C ARG A 57 10.10 -22.81 -7.66
N ASP A 58 9.68 -23.69 -8.56
CA ASP A 58 8.39 -23.58 -9.23
C ASP A 58 7.31 -24.15 -8.32
N LEU A 59 6.37 -23.31 -7.92
CA LEU A 59 5.23 -23.66 -7.08
C LEU A 59 3.95 -23.15 -7.74
N PRO A 60 2.85 -23.92 -7.73
CA PRO A 60 1.56 -23.47 -8.23
C PRO A 60 0.88 -22.53 -7.22
N ALA A 61 1.61 -21.60 -6.63
CA ALA A 61 1.10 -20.73 -5.58
C ALA A 61 0.17 -19.66 -6.18
N THR A 62 -0.97 -19.43 -5.54
CA THR A 62 -1.92 -18.37 -5.93
C THR A 62 -1.59 -17.03 -5.29
N TRP A 63 -0.91 -17.06 -4.15
CA TRP A 63 -0.46 -15.88 -3.41
C TRP A 63 0.78 -16.21 -2.58
N PHE A 64 1.62 -15.23 -2.32
CA PHE A 64 2.74 -15.36 -1.39
C PHE A 64 3.09 -14.04 -0.69
N THR A 65 3.78 -14.15 0.44
CA THR A 65 4.35 -13.01 1.17
C THR A 65 5.59 -13.44 1.96
N THR A 66 6.26 -12.50 2.60
CA THR A 66 7.42 -12.74 3.47
C THR A 66 7.31 -11.92 4.75
N ASP A 67 7.97 -12.39 5.81
CA ASP A 67 8.05 -11.67 7.07
C ASP A 67 9.45 -11.08 7.32
N LYS A 68 9.58 -10.30 8.41
CA LYS A 68 10.87 -9.73 8.86
C LYS A 68 11.88 -10.75 9.38
N LEU A 69 11.47 -12.01 9.59
CA LEU A 69 12.33 -13.13 9.98
C LEU A 69 12.82 -13.94 8.76
N ARG A 70 12.47 -13.51 7.54
CA ARG A 70 12.78 -14.15 6.26
C ARG A 70 12.08 -15.49 6.07
N HIS A 71 10.96 -15.73 6.76
CA HIS A 71 10.08 -16.81 6.35
C HIS A 71 9.29 -16.38 5.11
N ILE A 72 9.01 -17.36 4.27
CA ILE A 72 8.15 -17.20 3.10
C ILE A 72 6.85 -17.93 3.40
N TYR A 73 5.73 -17.32 3.02
CA TYR A 73 4.40 -17.85 3.19
C TYR A 73 3.73 -17.89 1.82
N TYR A 74 3.05 -18.98 1.50
CA TYR A 74 2.34 -19.08 0.22
C TYR A 74 1.09 -19.95 0.32
N ILE A 75 0.14 -19.68 -0.58
CA ILE A 75 -1.14 -20.39 -0.67
C ILE A 75 -1.09 -21.34 -1.86
N LEU A 76 -1.37 -22.62 -1.62
CA LEU A 76 -1.54 -23.62 -2.66
C LEU A 76 -3.01 -23.71 -3.12
N PRO A 77 -3.30 -24.15 -4.36
CA PRO A 77 -4.65 -24.21 -4.90
C PRO A 77 -5.59 -25.14 -4.11
N LYS A 78 -5.03 -26.08 -3.35
CA LYS A 78 -5.74 -27.01 -2.48
C LYS A 78 -6.01 -26.44 -1.08
N ASN A 79 -6.08 -25.11 -0.93
CA ASN A 79 -6.41 -24.45 0.34
C ASN A 79 -5.40 -24.73 1.47
N GLU A 80 -4.15 -24.94 1.10
CA GLU A 80 -3.08 -25.14 2.07
C GLU A 80 -2.17 -23.91 2.08
N VAL A 81 -1.96 -23.36 3.27
CA VAL A 81 -1.02 -22.27 3.51
C VAL A 81 0.27 -22.89 4.04
N ILE A 82 1.37 -22.67 3.33
CA ILE A 82 2.67 -23.19 3.71
C ILE A 82 3.53 -22.07 4.26
N LYS A 83 4.27 -22.36 5.33
CA LYS A 83 5.36 -21.55 5.85
C LYS A 83 6.68 -22.27 5.60
N MET A 84 7.65 -21.58 5.01
CA MET A 84 8.99 -22.08 4.76
C MET A 84 10.06 -21.10 5.27
N ASP A 85 11.26 -21.61 5.55
CA ASP A 85 12.42 -20.78 5.88
C ASP A 85 13.05 -20.16 4.62
N ALA A 86 14.05 -19.31 4.84
CA ALA A 86 14.80 -18.65 3.78
C ALA A 86 15.62 -19.60 2.89
N ASN A 87 15.81 -20.86 3.31
CA ASN A 87 16.60 -21.86 2.59
C ASN A 87 15.74 -22.79 1.72
N GLY A 88 14.41 -22.68 1.77
CA GLY A 88 13.54 -23.58 1.03
C GLY A 88 12.82 -24.63 1.87
N THR A 89 13.14 -24.73 3.16
CA THR A 89 12.65 -25.81 4.04
C THR A 89 11.24 -25.49 4.51
N VAL A 90 10.29 -26.40 4.27
CA VAL A 90 8.94 -26.27 4.83
C VAL A 90 9.02 -26.45 6.34
N LEU A 91 8.51 -25.46 7.08
CA LEU A 91 8.50 -25.47 8.54
C LEU A 91 7.15 -25.95 9.07
N PHE A 92 6.06 -25.41 8.52
CA PHE A 92 4.69 -25.66 8.98
C PHE A 92 3.72 -25.54 7.80
N SER A 93 2.56 -26.16 7.92
CA SER A 93 1.42 -25.91 7.04
C SER A 93 0.14 -25.71 7.84
N TYR A 94 -0.80 -24.99 7.24
CA TYR A 94 -2.14 -24.80 7.76
C TYR A 94 -3.15 -25.11 6.66
N PHE A 95 -4.20 -25.83 7.04
CA PHE A 95 -5.31 -26.17 6.17
C PHE A 95 -6.62 -25.97 6.94
N ASN A 96 -7.57 -25.27 6.33
CA ASN A 96 -8.91 -25.13 6.88
C ASN A 96 -9.88 -26.07 6.16
N LYS A 97 -10.62 -26.90 6.89
CA LYS A 97 -11.56 -27.88 6.29
C LYS A 97 -12.84 -27.24 5.74
N THR A 98 -13.21 -26.07 6.24
CA THR A 98 -14.53 -25.46 6.00
C THR A 98 -14.45 -24.18 5.18
N LEU A 99 -13.39 -23.41 5.35
CA LEU A 99 -13.11 -22.21 4.56
C LEU A 99 -12.27 -22.66 3.36
N GLY A 100 -12.62 -22.26 2.14
CA GLY A 100 -11.79 -22.46 0.92
C GLY A 100 -10.44 -21.72 1.01
N PRO A 101 -9.60 -21.65 -0.04
CA PRO A 101 -8.30 -20.97 0.03
C PRO A 101 -8.46 -19.51 0.51
N PRO A 102 -7.60 -19.03 1.43
CA PRO A 102 -7.60 -17.61 1.75
C PRO A 102 -7.23 -16.80 0.50
N ALA A 103 -7.74 -15.58 0.40
CA ALA A 103 -7.38 -14.71 -0.72
C ALA A 103 -5.97 -14.13 -0.56
N TRP A 104 -5.56 -13.86 0.69
CA TRP A 104 -4.26 -13.29 0.98
C TRP A 104 -3.80 -13.59 2.42
N ILE A 105 -2.52 -13.33 2.67
CA ILE A 105 -1.84 -13.54 3.95
C ILE A 105 -1.21 -12.22 4.39
N ASP A 106 -1.49 -11.78 5.61
CA ASP A 106 -0.72 -10.76 6.30
C ASP A 106 0.33 -11.42 7.21
N ALA A 107 1.60 -11.29 6.85
CA ALA A 107 2.73 -11.77 7.65
C ALA A 107 3.57 -10.61 8.22
N THR A 108 3.01 -9.39 8.28
CA THR A 108 3.70 -8.21 8.81
C THR A 108 4.15 -8.43 10.26
N ASP A 109 3.30 -9.07 11.06
CA ASP A 109 3.68 -9.62 12.36
C ASP A 109 3.88 -11.15 12.28
N PRO A 110 5.12 -11.65 12.34
CA PRO A 110 5.41 -13.09 12.26
C PRO A 110 4.88 -13.90 13.45
N PHE A 111 4.41 -13.23 14.51
CA PHE A 111 3.81 -13.86 15.69
C PHE A 111 2.29 -13.87 15.66
N ASN A 112 1.67 -13.15 14.73
CA ASN A 112 0.23 -13.03 14.58
C ASN A 112 -0.14 -12.91 13.09
N ILE A 113 -0.10 -14.04 12.39
CA ILE A 113 -0.36 -14.11 10.95
C ILE A 113 -1.85 -14.05 10.70
N LEU A 114 -2.30 -13.18 9.79
CA LEU A 114 -3.70 -13.06 9.42
C LEU A 114 -3.95 -13.75 8.07
N LEU A 115 -4.95 -14.61 8.04
CA LEU A 115 -5.53 -15.18 6.82
C LEU A 115 -6.93 -14.62 6.61
N PHE A 116 -7.22 -14.13 5.41
CA PHE A 116 -8.54 -13.59 5.07
C PHE A 116 -9.26 -14.42 4.02
N TYR A 117 -10.52 -14.73 4.30
CA TYR A 117 -11.42 -15.53 3.48
C TYR A 117 -12.61 -14.64 3.06
N PRO A 118 -12.52 -13.89 1.94
CA PRO A 118 -13.52 -12.90 1.55
C PRO A 118 -14.90 -13.54 1.27
N ASP A 119 -14.93 -14.73 0.67
CA ASP A 119 -16.19 -15.45 0.37
C ASP A 119 -16.99 -15.78 1.63
N PHE A 120 -16.28 -15.94 2.75
CA PHE A 120 -16.86 -16.25 4.06
C PHE A 120 -16.85 -15.04 5.00
N GLN A 121 -16.37 -13.87 4.52
CA GLN A 121 -16.12 -12.68 5.34
C GLN A 121 -15.45 -13.00 6.68
N THR A 122 -14.45 -13.89 6.64
CA THR A 122 -13.85 -14.47 7.85
C THR A 122 -12.35 -14.20 7.88
N ILE A 123 -11.86 -13.87 9.06
CA ILE A 123 -10.45 -13.77 9.38
C ILE A 123 -10.06 -14.94 10.28
N THR A 124 -8.93 -15.58 9.98
CA THR A 124 -8.27 -16.53 10.88
C THR A 124 -6.91 -15.99 11.27
N LEU A 125 -6.64 -15.94 12.58
CA LEU A 125 -5.31 -15.64 13.10
C LEU A 125 -4.55 -16.92 13.38
N LEU A 126 -3.28 -16.94 13.02
CA LEU A 126 -2.36 -18.03 13.31
C LEU A 126 -1.18 -17.55 14.15
N ASP A 127 -0.70 -18.42 15.05
CA ASP A 127 0.57 -18.20 15.74
C ASP A 127 1.78 -18.48 14.83
N ARG A 128 2.99 -18.30 15.38
CA ARG A 128 4.25 -18.54 14.66
C ARG A 128 4.44 -19.98 14.14
N THR A 129 3.71 -20.95 14.70
CA THR A 129 3.70 -22.38 14.33
C THR A 129 2.51 -22.75 13.45
N MET A 130 1.82 -21.75 12.88
CA MET A 130 0.65 -21.91 12.01
C MET A 130 -0.57 -22.55 12.69
N ASN A 131 -0.65 -22.51 14.03
CA ASN A 131 -1.84 -22.96 14.76
C ASN A 131 -2.87 -21.83 14.88
N PRO A 132 -4.18 -22.10 14.70
CA PRO A 132 -5.22 -21.10 14.91
C PRO A 132 -5.23 -20.55 16.33
N THR A 133 -5.26 -19.23 16.44
CA THR A 133 -5.38 -18.50 17.71
C THR A 133 -6.68 -17.72 17.81
N GLY A 134 -7.38 -17.52 16.70
CA GLY A 134 -8.67 -16.84 16.68
C GLY A 134 -9.34 -16.89 15.31
N HIS A 135 -10.66 -16.77 15.34
CA HIS A 135 -11.51 -16.63 14.17
C HIS A 135 -12.44 -15.45 14.37
N PHE A 136 -12.53 -14.56 13.38
CA PHE A 136 -13.43 -13.42 13.40
C PHE A 136 -14.33 -13.46 12.18
N ASN A 137 -15.62 -13.62 12.43
CA ASN A 137 -16.63 -13.48 11.41
C ASN A 137 -17.01 -12.00 11.30
N LEU A 138 -16.72 -11.39 10.16
CA LEU A 138 -16.99 -9.97 9.94
C LEU A 138 -18.49 -9.69 9.83
N PHE A 139 -19.30 -10.65 9.35
CA PHE A 139 -20.75 -10.51 9.36
C PHE A 139 -21.32 -10.39 10.77
N GLU A 140 -20.84 -11.21 11.70
CA GLU A 140 -21.24 -11.15 13.11
C GLU A 140 -20.81 -9.83 13.78
N ALA A 141 -19.73 -9.23 13.27
CA ALA A 141 -19.23 -7.93 13.67
C ALA A 141 -19.95 -6.75 13.00
N GLY A 142 -20.98 -7.00 12.17
CA GLY A 142 -21.72 -5.96 11.43
C GLY A 142 -20.92 -5.33 10.28
N LEU A 143 -19.87 -6.00 9.82
CA LEU A 143 -18.99 -5.58 8.74
C LEU A 143 -19.29 -6.42 7.49
N PHE A 144 -19.72 -5.77 6.42
CA PHE A 144 -20.28 -6.43 5.25
C PHE A 144 -19.48 -6.11 3.98
N GLY A 145 -19.29 -7.11 3.12
CA GLY A 145 -18.69 -6.92 1.80
C GLY A 145 -17.22 -6.50 1.82
N ILE A 146 -16.51 -6.77 2.92
CA ILE A 146 -15.10 -6.42 3.06
C ILE A 146 -14.30 -7.21 2.03
N ASN A 147 -13.55 -6.50 1.20
CA ASN A 147 -12.69 -7.07 0.15
C ASN A 147 -11.20 -6.93 0.47
N ALA A 148 -10.84 -6.02 1.36
CA ALA A 148 -9.47 -5.83 1.82
C ALA A 148 -9.44 -5.52 3.32
N VAL A 149 -8.57 -6.22 4.03
CA VAL A 149 -8.31 -6.11 5.47
C VAL A 149 -6.80 -6.16 5.69
N CYS A 150 -6.27 -5.77 6.84
CA CYS A 150 -4.93 -6.11 7.31
C CYS A 150 -4.81 -5.98 8.83
N MET A 151 -3.74 -6.52 9.39
CA MET A 151 -3.41 -6.30 10.79
C MET A 151 -2.92 -4.87 11.00
N ALA A 152 -3.44 -4.23 12.04
CA ALA A 152 -2.90 -2.99 12.53
C ALA A 152 -1.73 -3.23 13.50
N SER A 153 -0.82 -2.26 13.61
CA SER A 153 0.36 -2.36 14.49
C SER A 153 0.06 -2.49 15.99
N ASP A 154 -1.15 -2.12 16.41
CA ASP A 154 -1.67 -2.23 17.78
C ASP A 154 -2.54 -3.49 17.99
N GLY A 155 -2.55 -4.42 17.04
CA GLY A 155 -3.29 -5.70 17.15
C GLY A 155 -4.77 -5.64 16.79
N ASN A 156 -5.24 -4.47 16.36
CA ASN A 156 -6.56 -4.23 15.77
C ASN A 156 -6.56 -4.58 14.27
N LEU A 157 -7.68 -4.34 13.59
CA LEU A 157 -7.84 -4.57 12.16
C LEU A 157 -8.01 -3.25 11.42
N TRP A 158 -7.38 -3.16 10.26
CA TRP A 158 -7.75 -2.19 9.23
C TRP A 158 -8.58 -2.89 8.17
N LEU A 159 -9.64 -2.24 7.71
CA LEU A 159 -10.50 -2.74 6.64
C LEU A 159 -10.95 -1.60 5.74
N TYR A 160 -11.23 -1.93 4.48
CA TYR A 160 -11.91 -1.01 3.58
C TYR A 160 -13.41 -1.26 3.63
N ASP A 161 -14.17 -0.23 3.98
CA ASP A 161 -15.62 -0.23 3.95
C ASP A 161 -16.10 0.21 2.56
N PRO A 162 -16.65 -0.70 1.74
CA PRO A 162 -17.10 -0.39 0.39
C PRO A 162 -18.42 0.40 0.36
N ILE A 163 -19.16 0.50 1.47
CA ILE A 163 -20.43 1.23 1.55
C ILE A 163 -20.17 2.72 1.70
N ASN A 164 -19.25 3.07 2.61
CA ASN A 164 -18.91 4.47 2.91
C ASN A 164 -17.62 4.94 2.21
N PHE A 165 -16.96 4.07 1.44
CA PHE A 165 -15.69 4.34 0.76
C PHE A 165 -14.58 4.81 1.70
N GLN A 166 -14.47 4.20 2.87
CA GLN A 166 -13.52 4.61 3.92
C GLN A 166 -12.58 3.48 4.31
N LEU A 167 -11.37 3.83 4.74
CA LEU A 167 -10.58 2.95 5.60
C LEU A 167 -11.10 3.05 7.03
N LYS A 168 -11.42 1.91 7.64
CA LYS A 168 -11.86 1.83 9.03
C LYS A 168 -10.89 0.99 9.83
N LYS A 169 -10.58 1.46 11.02
CA LYS A 169 -9.91 0.67 12.04
C LYS A 169 -10.95 0.16 13.01
N THR A 170 -10.93 -1.15 13.26
CA THR A 170 -11.85 -1.79 14.19
C THR A 170 -11.10 -2.70 15.14
N GLY A 171 -11.67 -2.92 16.31
CA GLY A 171 -11.31 -4.06 17.14
C GLY A 171 -11.67 -5.38 16.45
N ARG A 172 -11.22 -6.48 17.05
CA ARG A 172 -11.40 -7.85 16.50
C ARG A 172 -12.86 -8.31 16.45
N HIS A 173 -13.75 -7.65 17.20
CA HIS A 173 -15.19 -7.94 17.19
C HIS A 173 -16.00 -6.79 16.56
N GLY A 174 -15.38 -5.98 15.69
CA GLY A 174 -16.06 -4.89 14.99
C GLY A 174 -16.24 -3.62 15.80
N GLN A 175 -15.64 -3.52 16.99
CA GLN A 175 -15.69 -2.26 17.74
C GLN A 175 -15.05 -1.14 16.91
N PHE A 176 -15.80 -0.08 16.63
CA PHE A 176 -15.26 1.07 15.91
C PHE A 176 -14.12 1.73 16.71
N ILE A 177 -13.06 2.13 16.00
CA ILE A 177 -11.92 2.86 16.59
C ILE A 177 -11.74 4.19 15.87
N LEU A 178 -11.53 4.15 14.55
CA LEU A 178 -11.34 5.35 13.73
C LEU A 178 -11.68 5.06 12.26
N GLU A 179 -11.91 6.11 11.48
CA GLU A 179 -12.11 6.03 10.04
C GLU A 179 -11.41 7.18 9.30
N SER A 180 -11.18 6.99 8.00
CA SER A 180 -10.72 8.03 7.10
C SER A 180 -11.88 8.94 6.64
N ALA A 181 -11.55 10.02 5.95
CA ALA A 181 -12.52 10.68 5.06
C ALA A 181 -12.96 9.71 3.93
N ASP A 182 -14.05 10.06 3.25
CA ASP A 182 -14.52 9.38 2.04
C ASP A 182 -13.43 9.43 0.96
N LEU A 183 -12.88 8.26 0.64
CA LEU A 183 -11.80 8.10 -0.32
C LEU A 183 -12.27 8.26 -1.77
N SER A 184 -13.57 8.15 -2.05
CA SER A 184 -14.11 8.39 -3.40
C SER A 184 -13.90 9.84 -3.86
N LEU A 185 -13.69 10.76 -2.92
CA LEU A 185 -13.40 12.17 -3.17
C LEU A 185 -11.91 12.45 -3.47
N GLN A 186 -11.05 11.42 -3.40
CA GLN A 186 -9.62 11.58 -3.66
C GLN A 186 -9.37 11.99 -5.12
N PRO A 187 -8.68 13.12 -5.38
CA PRO A 187 -8.38 13.55 -6.73
C PRO A 187 -7.54 12.50 -7.47
N GLY A 188 -7.93 12.20 -8.71
CA GLY A 188 -7.21 11.27 -9.59
C GLY A 188 -7.79 9.86 -9.66
N LEU A 189 -8.78 9.52 -8.82
CA LEU A 189 -9.56 8.30 -9.01
C LEU A 189 -10.43 8.40 -10.27
N LYS A 190 -10.44 7.34 -11.07
CA LYS A 190 -11.22 7.22 -12.29
C LYS A 190 -12.55 6.50 -12.05
N GLU A 191 -12.60 5.65 -11.04
CA GLU A 191 -13.75 4.85 -10.64
C GLU A 191 -13.74 4.57 -9.13
N ALA A 192 -14.84 4.01 -8.62
CA ALA A 192 -14.92 3.61 -7.21
C ALA A 192 -13.87 2.53 -6.89
N LEU A 193 -13.20 2.69 -5.75
CA LEU A 193 -12.16 1.77 -5.29
C LEU A 193 -12.74 0.38 -4.99
N ALA A 194 -12.06 -0.65 -5.49
CA ALA A 194 -12.30 -2.05 -5.16
C ALA A 194 -10.96 -2.70 -4.77
N PRO A 195 -10.42 -2.35 -3.59
CA PRO A 195 -9.13 -2.86 -3.18
C PRO A 195 -9.13 -4.37 -3.00
N ASN A 196 -7.99 -4.98 -3.27
CA ASN A 196 -7.79 -6.41 -3.01
C ASN A 196 -6.79 -6.68 -1.89
N LEU A 197 -6.10 -5.64 -1.40
CA LEU A 197 -5.06 -5.75 -0.40
C LEU A 197 -4.96 -4.46 0.43
N LEU A 198 -4.86 -4.62 1.74
CA LEU A 198 -4.36 -3.58 2.65
C LEU A 198 -3.06 -4.05 3.28
N LEU A 199 -2.22 -3.10 3.70
CA LEU A 199 -1.02 -3.38 4.47
C LEU A 199 -0.71 -2.20 5.38
N GLU A 200 -0.50 -2.42 6.67
CA GLU A 200 0.06 -1.39 7.54
C GLU A 200 1.58 -1.51 7.61
N LYS A 201 2.29 -0.39 7.42
CA LYS A 201 3.73 -0.31 7.67
C LYS A 201 4.11 1.08 8.14
N ASN A 202 4.90 1.15 9.21
CA ASN A 202 5.39 2.41 9.79
C ASN A 202 4.24 3.42 10.05
N GLN A 203 3.15 2.96 10.69
CA GLN A 203 1.97 3.76 11.02
C GLN A 203 1.25 4.36 9.80
N ARG A 204 1.45 3.78 8.61
CA ARG A 204 0.73 4.13 7.39
C ARG A 204 0.03 2.89 6.87
N VAL A 205 -1.20 3.07 6.43
CA VAL A 205 -1.97 2.04 5.75
C VAL A 205 -1.84 2.27 4.26
N TYR A 206 -1.47 1.22 3.55
CA TYR A 206 -1.40 1.16 2.11
C TYR A 206 -2.58 0.35 1.62
N LEU A 207 -3.21 0.85 0.57
CA LEU A 207 -4.34 0.23 -0.12
C LEU A 207 -3.94 0.03 -1.57
N ASN A 208 -4.20 -1.16 -2.10
CA ASN A 208 -3.95 -1.50 -3.50
C ASN A 208 -5.28 -1.78 -4.21
N ASP A 209 -5.58 -1.02 -5.27
CA ASP A 209 -6.65 -1.34 -6.23
C ASP A 209 -6.00 -1.68 -7.58
N PRO A 210 -6.00 -2.96 -7.99
CA PRO A 210 -5.35 -3.39 -9.23
C PRO A 210 -5.77 -2.64 -10.49
N ARG A 211 -6.94 -2.00 -10.50
CA ARG A 211 -7.46 -1.27 -11.66
C ARG A 211 -6.93 0.16 -11.75
N GLN A 212 -6.46 0.71 -10.63
CA GLN A 212 -6.11 2.13 -10.51
C GLN A 212 -4.69 2.38 -9.99
N GLY A 213 -4.00 1.35 -9.49
CA GLY A 213 -2.63 1.42 -8.97
C GLY A 213 -2.62 1.61 -7.46
#